data_AF-A0A814JIC0-F1
#
_entry.id   AF-A0A814JIC0-F1
#
_cell.length_a   1.000
_cell.length_b   1.000
_cell.length_c   1.000
_cell.angle_alpha   90.00
_cell.angle_beta   90.00
_cell.angle_gamma   90.00
#
_symmetry.space_group_name_H-M   'P 1'
#
loop_
_entity.id
_entity.type
_entity.pdbx_description
1 polymer ?
#
loop_
_entity_poly.entity_id
_entity_poly.type
_entity_poly.pdbx_seq_one_letter_code
_entity_poly.pdbx_strand_id
1 'polypeptide(L)' 'SDKSGKTYEQILKTIIEQANKYNIVVEPKRAVSDFEQAIFNAVSNIFPNRKISGCFFHYSQSL' A
#
# COMPACT_ATOMS: atom_id res chain seq x y z
N SER A 1 -9.17 8.34 14.05
CA SER A 1 -8.22 8.80 13.02
C SER A 1 -8.73 8.34 11.67
N ASP A 2 -9.11 9.27 10.80
CA ASP A 2 -9.71 8.94 9.51
C ASP A 2 -8.63 8.41 8.56
N LYS A 3 -8.44 7.07 8.55
CA LYS A 3 -7.60 6.36 7.58
C LYS A 3 -8.30 6.35 6.22
N SER A 4 -8.62 7.55 5.71
CA SER A 4 -9.29 7.69 4.42
C SER A 4 -8.36 7.16 3.32
N GLY A 5 -8.91 6.50 2.29
CA GLY A 5 -8.10 5.95 1.19
C GLY A 5 -7.15 6.99 0.55
N LYS A 6 -7.52 8.28 0.60
CA LYS A 6 -6.69 9.40 0.13
C LYS A 6 -5.37 9.54 0.90
N THR A 7 -5.38 9.32 2.22
CA THR A 7 -4.17 9.39 3.05
C THR A 7 -3.19 8.28 2.66
N TYR A 8 -3.68 7.07 2.40
CA TYR A 8 -2.84 5.97 1.93
C TYR A 8 -2.24 6.25 0.56
N GLU A 9 -3.03 6.78 -0.38
CA GLU A 9 -2.51 7.17 -1.69
C GLU A 9 -1.41 8.24 -1.58
N GLN A 10 -1.59 9.24 -0.71
CA GLN A 10 -0.59 10.29 -0.47
C GLN A 10 0.72 9.71 0.07
N ILE A 11 0.65 8.77 1.01
CA ILE A 11 1.83 8.10 1.57
C ILE A 11 2.54 7.31 0.47
N LEU A 12 1.82 6.52 -0.33
CA LEU A 12 2.39 5.74 -1.43
C LEU A 12 3.05 6.64 -2.48
N LYS A 13 2.42 7.76 -2.85
CA LYS A 13 2.99 8.77 -3.75
C LYS A 13 4.27 9.38 -3.16
N THR A 14 4.26 9.72 -1.87
CA THR A 14 5.43 10.26 -1.18
C THR A 14 6.59 9.26 -1.21
N ILE A 15 6.33 7.97 -0.99
CA ILE A 15 7.35 6.92 -1.08
C ILE A 15 7.95 6.86 -2.48
N ILE A 16 7.13 6.87 -3.52
CA ILE A 16 7.58 6.89 -4.93
C ILE A 16 8.45 8.12 -5.20
N GLU A 17 8.01 9.31 -4.78
CA GLU A 17 8.75 10.55 -4.95
C GLU A 17 10.11 10.52 -4.25
N GLN A 18 10.18 10.01 -3.02
CA GLN A 18 11.46 9.89 -2.31
C GLN A 18 12.38 8.86 -2.97
N ALA A 19 11.85 7.72 -3.42
CA ALA A 19 12.64 6.70 -4.10
C ALA A 19 13.20 7.21 -5.45
N ASN A 20 12.41 7.97 -6.19
CA ASN A 20 12.81 8.58 -7.46
C ASN A 20 14.02 9.53 -7.30
N LYS A 21 14.17 10.23 -6.16
CA LYS A 21 15.36 11.06 -5.88
C LYS A 21 16.66 10.26 -5.88
N TYR A 22 16.58 8.96 -5.63
CA TYR A 22 17.71 8.03 -5.65
C TYR A 22 17.73 7.15 -6.91
N ASN A 23 16.93 7.48 -7.94
CA ASN A 23 16.75 6.70 -9.16
C ASN A 23 16.25 5.26 -8.91
N ILE A 24 15.48 5.06 -7.83
CA ILE A 24 14.88 3.77 -7.50
C ILE A 24 13.45 3.75 -8.03
N VAL A 25 13.16 2.80 -8.92
CA VAL A 25 11.80 2.56 -9.42
C VAL A 25 11.05 1.65 -8.43
N VAL A 26 10.00 2.19 -7.82
CA VAL A 26 9.14 1.42 -6.90
C VAL A 26 8.06 0.70 -7.68
N GLU A 27 8.29 -0.57 -7.98
CA GLU A 27 7.33 -1.40 -8.73
C GLU A 27 7.12 -2.78 -8.05
N PRO A 28 6.46 -2.83 -6.89
CA PRO A 28 6.37 -4.04 -6.08
C PRO A 28 5.63 -5.15 -6.84
N LYS A 29 6.17 -6.38 -6.88
CA LYS A 29 5.46 -7.53 -7.47
C LYS A 29 4.24 -7.96 -6.64
N ARG A 30 4.31 -7.74 -5.33
CA ARG A 30 3.26 -8.05 -4.35
C ARG A 30 3.28 -7.00 -3.24
N ALA A 31 2.09 -6.59 -2.79
CA ALA A 31 1.90 -5.81 -1.58
C ALA A 31 1.19 -6.66 -0.52
N VAL A 32 1.56 -6.49 0.75
CA VAL A 32 0.90 -7.14 1.88
C VAL A 32 0.54 -6.07 2.90
N SER A 33 -0.71 -6.07 3.37
CA SER A 33 -1.18 -5.12 4.37
C SER A 33 -2.28 -5.75 5.22
N ASP A 34 -2.74 -5.05 6.23
CA ASP A 34 -3.90 -5.48 7.03
C ASP A 34 -5.15 -5.55 6.16
N PHE A 35 -6.18 -6.25 6.62
CA PHE A 35 -7.42 -6.48 5.89
C PHE A 35 -8.33 -5.22 5.87
N GLU A 36 -7.75 -4.05 5.63
CA GLU A 36 -8.45 -2.77 5.52
C GLU A 36 -8.70 -2.41 4.04
N GLN A 37 -9.95 -2.13 3.68
CA GLN A 37 -10.33 -1.83 2.30
C GLN A 37 -9.64 -0.56 1.75
N ALA A 38 -9.39 0.42 2.61
CA ALA A 38 -8.80 1.70 2.22
C ALA A 38 -7.39 1.55 1.60
N ILE A 39 -6.52 0.73 2.21
CA ILE A 39 -5.17 0.48 1.68
C ILE A 39 -5.21 -0.43 0.44
N PHE A 40 -6.16 -1.37 0.37
CA PHE A 40 -6.36 -2.19 -0.82
C PHE A 40 -6.70 -1.34 -2.04
N ASN A 41 -7.63 -0.40 -1.88
CA ASN A 41 -8.01 0.53 -2.94
C ASN A 41 -6.85 1.45 -3.31
N ALA A 42 -6.16 2.03 -2.32
CA ALA A 42 -5.03 2.93 -2.57
C ALA A 42 -3.89 2.23 -3.34
N VAL A 43 -3.52 1.02 -2.94
CA VAL A 43 -2.49 0.23 -3.64
C VAL A 43 -2.93 -0.11 -5.06
N SER A 44 -4.21 -0.46 -5.27
CA SER A 44 -4.73 -0.75 -6.61
C SER A 44 -4.75 0.50 -7.50
N ASN A 45 -5.01 1.68 -6.93
CA ASN A 45 -5.00 2.94 -7.68
C ASN A 45 -3.57 3.36 -8.08
N ILE A 46 -2.59 3.19 -7.19
CA ILE A 46 -1.20 3.58 -7.43
C ILE A 46 -0.44 2.53 -8.26
N PHE A 47 -0.75 1.25 -8.07
CA PHE A 47 -0.08 0.12 -8.70
C PHE A 47 -1.11 -0.82 -9.39
N PRO A 48 -1.79 -0.39 -10.47
CA PRO A 48 -2.96 -1.06 -11.04
C PRO A 48 -2.72 -2.50 -11.51
N ASN A 49 -1.47 -2.86 -11.81
CA ASN A 49 -1.10 -4.19 -12.31
C ASN A 49 -0.55 -5.11 -11.21
N ARG A 50 -0.68 -4.75 -9.93
CA ARG A 50 -0.02 -5.45 -8.82
C ARG A 50 -1.01 -6.14 -7.89
N LYS A 51 -0.60 -7.29 -7.35
CA LYS A 51 -1.42 -8.07 -6.41
C LYS A 51 -1.20 -7.55 -4.98
N ILE A 52 -2.28 -7.15 -4.32
CA ILE A 52 -2.32 -6.93 -2.87
C ILE A 52 -2.97 -8.13 -2.18
N SER A 53 -2.43 -8.53 -1.02
CA SER A 53 -2.97 -9.61 -0.19
C SER A 53 -3.02 -9.20 1.28
N GLY A 54 -3.97 -9.75 2.03
CA GLY A 54 -4.07 -9.51 3.47
C GLY A 54 -2.96 -10.19 4.27
N CYS A 55 -2.55 -9.58 5.37
CA CYS A 55 -1.51 -10.05 6.26
C CYS A 55 -2.07 -11.04 7.28
N PHE A 56 -1.82 -12.34 7.09
CA PHE A 56 -2.27 -13.37 8.04
C PHE A 56 -1.61 -13.26 9.42
N PHE A 57 -0.40 -12.71 9.50
CA PHE A 57 0.30 -12.52 10.77
C PHE A 57 -0.40 -11.52 11.69
N HIS A 58 -0.83 -10.37 11.15
CA HIS A 58 -1.61 -9.40 11.93
C HIS A 58 -3.03 -9.89 12.18
N TYR A 59 -3.61 -10.62 11.22
CA TYR A 59 -4.92 -11.25 11.41
C TYR A 59 -4.91 -12.23 12.59
N SER A 60 -3.92 -13.14 12.68
CA SER A 60 -3.83 -14.10 13.80
C SER A 60 -3.62 -13.44 15.17
N GLN A 61 -3.08 -12.23 15.22
CA GLN A 61 -2.93 -11.45 16.47
C GLN A 61 -4.18 -10.62 16.81
N SER A 62 -5.10 -10.49 15.86
CA SER A 62 -6.37 -9.76 16.03
C SER A 62 -7.55 -10.72 16.24
N LEU A 63 -7.28 -12.04 16.30
CA LEU A 63 -8.23 -13.10 16.62
C LEU A 63 -8.35 -13.33 18.12
#